data_AF-A0A5B7BWI8-F1
#
_entry.id   AF-A0A5B7BWI8-F1
#
_cell.length_a   1.000
_cell.length_b   1.000
_cell.length_c   1.000
_cell.angle_alpha   90.00
_cell.angle_beta   90.00
_cell.angle_gamma   90.00
#
_symmetry.space_group_name_H-M   'P 1'
#
loop_
_entity.id
_entity.type
_entity.pdbx_description
1 polymer ?
#
loop_
_entity_poly.entity_id
_entity_poly.type
_entity_poly.pdbx_seq_one_letter_code
_entity_poly.pdbx_strand_id
1 'polypeptide(L)'
;QPPPSPSSKVPTHALQNGHHPLSSLSASHRHHHCLLFSVGSNTMSSLSVRFLASSLPNSNRSKSRLSATPAQTVAPPSSGAAGIDAARLEQRVEERDGYWVLKEKFREGINPQEKVKFASEPMKLFIENGIDELAKTPLEEIEKLKLTKDDIDVRLKWLGLFHRRKHHYGRFMMRLKLPNGVTTSAQTRYLASVIRKYGEDGCADVTTRQNWQIRGVVLPDVPEILKGLAEVGLTSLQSGMDNVRNPVGNPLAGIDPLEIIDTRPYTNLLSQFITANSRGNSDVTNLPRKWNVCVVGSHDLYEHPHINDLAYMPATKNGRFGFNLLVGGFFSPRRCAEAIPLDAWVAADDTIPVCKAVLEAYRDLGTRGNRQKN
;
A
#
# COMPACT_ATOMS: atom_id res chain seq x y z
N GLN A 1 37.28 -55.21 7.63
CA GLN A 1 36.34 -56.35 7.77
C GLN A 1 35.39 -56.01 8.93
N PRO A 2 34.07 -56.26 8.78
CA PRO A 2 32.99 -55.44 9.37
C PRO A 2 32.68 -55.83 10.82
N PRO A 3 31.91 -55.01 11.56
CA PRO A 3 30.53 -55.42 11.93
C PRO A 3 29.59 -54.21 12.25
N PRO A 4 28.40 -54.38 12.87
CA PRO A 4 27.22 -55.11 12.41
C PRO A 4 25.92 -54.25 12.49
N SER A 5 24.87 -54.72 11.84
CA SER A 5 23.47 -54.29 12.02
C SER A 5 22.89 -54.76 13.37
N PRO A 6 21.95 -54.02 13.98
CA PRO A 6 20.96 -54.62 14.87
C PRO A 6 19.52 -54.38 14.43
N SER A 7 18.71 -55.39 14.70
CA SER A 7 17.29 -55.52 14.41
C SER A 7 16.38 -55.09 15.56
N SER A 8 15.20 -54.61 15.19
CA SER A 8 13.88 -54.96 15.75
C SER A 8 13.25 -54.12 16.89
N LYS A 9 11.94 -53.96 16.70
CA LYS A 9 10.81 -53.83 17.65
C LYS A 9 10.25 -52.44 17.96
N VAL A 10 9.10 -52.21 17.33
CA VAL A 10 7.99 -51.32 17.71
C VAL A 10 7.35 -51.77 19.02
N PRO A 11 6.82 -50.84 19.83
CA PRO A 11 5.59 -51.10 20.55
C PRO A 11 4.51 -50.03 20.32
N THR A 12 3.32 -50.53 20.05
CA THR A 12 1.99 -49.90 20.12
C THR A 12 1.62 -49.49 21.54
N HIS A 13 1.02 -48.32 21.73
CA HIS A 13 0.30 -47.98 22.97
C HIS A 13 -1.17 -47.64 22.70
N ALA A 14 -2.00 -48.26 23.53
CA ALA A 14 -3.44 -48.37 23.43
C ALA A 14 -4.19 -47.21 24.11
N LEU A 15 -5.43 -47.03 23.64
CA LEU A 15 -6.52 -46.23 24.20
C LEU A 15 -6.90 -46.66 25.63
N GLN A 16 -7.19 -45.69 26.49
CA GLN A 16 -8.01 -45.91 27.69
C GLN A 16 -9.04 -44.79 27.84
N ASN A 17 -10.30 -45.21 27.91
CA ASN A 17 -11.47 -44.45 28.32
C ASN A 17 -11.50 -44.28 29.84
N GLY A 18 -11.98 -43.13 30.32
CA GLY A 18 -12.33 -42.91 31.73
C GLY A 18 -13.45 -41.88 31.88
N HIS A 19 -14.57 -42.29 32.48
CA HIS A 19 -15.76 -41.49 32.78
C HIS A 19 -15.70 -40.88 34.20
N HIS A 20 -16.11 -39.60 34.32
CA HIS A 20 -16.86 -38.90 35.40
C HIS A 20 -16.33 -38.83 36.86
N PRO A 21 -16.66 -37.80 37.68
CA PRO A 21 -17.98 -37.12 37.78
C PRO A 21 -18.02 -35.58 37.93
N LEU A 22 -19.27 -35.10 37.92
CA LEU A 22 -19.77 -33.71 38.08
C LEU A 22 -19.60 -33.15 39.50
N SER A 23 -19.33 -31.84 39.61
CA SER A 23 -19.74 -31.00 40.75
C SER A 23 -19.88 -29.51 40.38
N SER A 24 -21.15 -29.09 40.28
CA SER A 24 -21.81 -27.82 40.67
C SER A 24 -21.10 -26.44 40.74
N LEU A 25 -21.85 -25.47 40.18
CA LEU A 25 -22.16 -24.09 40.65
C LEU A 25 -21.15 -22.95 40.47
N SER A 26 -21.46 -22.04 39.53
CA SER A 26 -21.79 -20.63 39.84
C SER A 26 -22.15 -19.88 38.55
N ALA A 27 -23.37 -19.34 38.52
CA ALA A 27 -23.92 -18.57 37.41
C ALA A 27 -23.48 -17.10 37.50
N SER A 28 -23.01 -16.53 36.39
CA SER A 28 -22.96 -15.08 36.19
C SER A 28 -23.59 -14.74 34.85
N HIS A 29 -24.71 -14.02 34.93
CA HIS A 29 -25.46 -13.49 33.80
C HIS A 29 -24.60 -12.54 32.97
N ARG A 30 -24.66 -12.68 31.63
CA ARG A 30 -24.67 -11.54 30.70
C ARG A 30 -25.28 -11.97 29.36
N HIS A 31 -26.24 -11.18 28.91
CA HIS A 31 -27.09 -11.41 27.75
C HIS A 31 -26.32 -11.52 26.43
N HIS A 32 -26.53 -12.63 25.72
CA HIS A 32 -26.32 -12.71 24.28
C HIS A 32 -27.68 -12.97 23.59
N HIS A 33 -28.12 -12.01 22.77
CA HIS A 33 -29.20 -12.23 21.81
C HIS A 33 -28.72 -13.23 20.76
N CYS A 34 -29.21 -14.46 20.82
CA CYS A 34 -29.06 -15.47 19.79
C CYS A 34 -30.40 -15.60 19.05
N LEU A 35 -30.44 -15.18 17.78
CA LEU A 35 -31.58 -15.41 16.89
C LEU A 35 -31.49 -16.86 16.37
N LEU A 36 -32.36 -17.72 16.91
CA LEU A 36 -32.63 -19.06 16.42
C LEU A 36 -33.40 -18.98 15.08
N PHE A 37 -32.84 -19.54 14.01
CA PHE A 37 -33.59 -19.87 12.80
C PHE A 37 -34.19 -21.28 12.96
N SER A 38 -35.53 -21.36 12.96
CA SER A 38 -36.26 -22.62 12.87
C SER A 38 -36.46 -22.97 11.39
N VAL A 39 -36.12 -24.21 11.02
CA VAL A 39 -36.39 -24.78 9.71
C VAL A 39 -37.82 -25.33 9.72
N GLY A 40 -38.69 -24.74 8.91
CA GLY A 40 -40.06 -25.19 8.66
C GLY A 40 -40.33 -25.26 7.16
N SER A 41 -40.76 -26.44 6.73
CA SER A 41 -40.96 -26.91 5.36
C SER A 41 -42.12 -26.28 4.59
N ASN A 42 -41.91 -26.12 3.28
CA ASN A 42 -42.84 -26.11 2.13
C ASN A 42 -44.24 -25.51 2.27
N THR A 43 -44.48 -24.43 1.54
CA THR A 43 -45.58 -24.30 0.55
C THR A 43 -45.29 -23.12 -0.37
N MET A 44 -45.32 -23.34 -1.69
CA MET A 44 -45.30 -22.27 -2.69
C MET A 44 -46.62 -21.50 -2.63
N SER A 45 -46.56 -20.20 -2.40
CA SER A 45 -47.66 -19.27 -2.72
C SER A 45 -47.10 -17.98 -3.30
N SER A 46 -47.55 -17.66 -4.50
CA SER A 46 -47.27 -16.43 -5.23
C SER A 46 -47.89 -15.24 -4.49
N LEU A 47 -47.07 -14.38 -3.89
CA LEU A 47 -47.50 -13.09 -3.35
C LEU A 47 -47.20 -11.99 -4.38
N SER A 48 -48.21 -11.65 -5.18
CA SER A 48 -48.23 -10.46 -6.01
C SER A 48 -48.64 -9.26 -5.15
N VAL A 49 -47.71 -8.38 -4.81
CA VAL A 49 -48.01 -7.12 -4.10
C VAL A 49 -48.44 -6.07 -5.12
N ARG A 50 -49.73 -5.71 -5.13
CA ARG A 50 -50.23 -4.53 -5.84
C ARG A 50 -50.00 -3.30 -4.96
N PHE A 51 -49.17 -2.36 -5.42
CA PHE A 51 -49.14 -1.02 -4.85
C PHE A 51 -50.32 -0.20 -5.41
N LEU A 52 -51.20 0.24 -4.52
CA LEU A 52 -52.21 1.27 -4.80
C LEU A 52 -51.49 2.62 -4.89
N ALA A 53 -51.49 3.23 -6.07
CA ALA A 53 -51.00 4.59 -6.26
C ALA A 53 -52.07 5.60 -5.82
N SER A 54 -51.70 6.51 -4.92
CA SER A 54 -52.50 7.70 -4.60
C SER A 54 -52.39 8.74 -5.71
N SER A 55 -53.53 9.22 -6.21
CA SER A 55 -53.64 10.29 -7.20
C SER A 55 -53.20 11.64 -6.63
N LEU A 56 -52.23 12.31 -7.27
CA LEU A 56 -51.86 13.70 -7.01
C LEU A 56 -52.55 14.66 -8.02
N PRO A 57 -52.79 15.93 -7.65
CA PRO A 57 -53.56 16.86 -8.48
C PRO A 57 -52.81 17.31 -9.74
N ASN A 58 -53.61 17.54 -10.77
CA ASN A 58 -53.23 17.91 -12.12
C ASN A 58 -52.62 19.33 -12.15
N SER A 59 -51.31 19.45 -12.41
CA SER A 59 -50.68 20.75 -12.74
C SER A 59 -50.33 20.79 -14.23
N ASN A 60 -50.88 21.75 -14.95
CA ASN A 60 -50.63 22.03 -16.37
C ASN A 60 -49.14 22.02 -16.71
N ARG A 61 -48.68 20.99 -17.43
CA ARG A 61 -47.35 20.97 -18.05
C ARG A 61 -47.37 21.79 -19.34
N SER A 62 -46.83 23.00 -19.28
CA SER A 62 -46.29 23.67 -20.46
C SER A 62 -45.21 22.78 -21.09
N LYS A 63 -45.32 22.51 -22.40
CA LYS A 63 -44.27 21.82 -23.17
C LYS A 63 -43.11 22.79 -23.39
N SER A 64 -42.20 22.92 -22.42
CA SER A 64 -40.88 23.46 -22.71
C SER A 64 -40.05 22.36 -23.39
N ARG A 65 -39.67 22.58 -24.65
CA ARG A 65 -38.56 21.82 -25.26
C ARG A 65 -37.32 22.16 -24.45
N LEU A 66 -36.76 21.17 -23.74
CA LEU A 66 -35.39 21.26 -23.24
C LEU A 66 -34.45 21.15 -24.46
N SER A 67 -34.04 22.28 -25.00
CA SER A 67 -32.87 22.36 -25.85
C SER A 67 -31.64 22.23 -24.96
N ALA A 68 -30.85 21.17 -25.15
CA ALA A 68 -29.50 21.10 -24.60
C ALA A 68 -28.67 22.18 -25.29
N THR A 69 -28.38 23.27 -24.57
CA THR A 69 -27.37 24.22 -24.99
C THR A 69 -26.03 23.48 -24.98
N PRO A 70 -25.23 23.50 -26.07
CA PRO A 70 -23.86 23.04 -25.99
C PRO A 70 -23.18 23.73 -24.81
N ALA A 71 -22.46 22.97 -23.98
CA ALA A 71 -21.64 23.56 -22.94
C ALA A 71 -20.78 24.65 -23.62
N GLN A 72 -20.83 25.88 -23.11
CA GLN A 72 -19.91 26.92 -23.54
C GLN A 72 -18.52 26.34 -23.35
N THR A 73 -17.81 26.18 -24.46
CA THR A 73 -16.38 25.92 -24.46
C THR A 73 -15.77 27.09 -23.70
N VAL A 74 -15.44 26.87 -22.42
CA VAL A 74 -14.60 27.80 -21.69
C VAL A 74 -13.30 27.76 -22.45
N ALA A 75 -13.02 28.82 -23.20
CA ALA A 75 -11.73 29.00 -23.83
C ALA A 75 -10.67 28.73 -22.76
N PRO A 76 -9.62 27.94 -23.05
CA PRO A 76 -8.54 27.78 -22.10
C PRO A 76 -8.12 29.20 -21.68
N PRO A 77 -7.92 29.48 -20.38
CA PRO A 77 -7.35 30.75 -20.00
C PRO A 77 -6.12 30.92 -20.88
N SER A 78 -6.01 32.07 -21.56
CA SER A 78 -4.78 32.45 -22.22
C SER A 78 -3.73 32.61 -21.12
N SER A 79 -3.16 31.49 -20.69
CA SER A 79 -1.94 31.49 -19.94
C SER A 79 -0.92 31.99 -20.93
N GLY A 80 -0.65 33.29 -20.90
CA GLY A 80 0.70 33.74 -21.18
C GLY A 80 1.57 32.84 -20.31
N ALA A 81 2.21 31.85 -20.93
CA ALA A 81 3.19 31.04 -20.27
C ALA A 81 4.31 32.02 -19.93
N ALA A 82 4.24 32.60 -18.74
CA ALA A 82 5.41 33.20 -18.14
C ALA A 82 6.46 32.09 -18.19
N GLY A 83 7.48 32.26 -19.02
CA GLY A 83 8.45 31.21 -19.30
C GLY A 83 9.00 30.70 -17.98
N ILE A 84 8.91 29.39 -17.76
CA ILE A 84 9.57 28.78 -16.61
C ILE A 84 11.07 28.99 -16.84
N ASP A 85 11.73 29.67 -15.91
CA ASP A 85 13.18 29.88 -15.95
C ASP A 85 13.89 28.52 -16.12
N ALA A 86 14.80 28.40 -17.08
CA ALA A 86 15.58 27.19 -17.32
C ALA A 86 16.31 26.71 -16.07
N ALA A 87 16.71 27.63 -15.17
CA ALA A 87 17.31 27.29 -13.88
C ALA A 87 16.38 26.44 -12.99
N ARG A 88 15.06 26.52 -13.16
CA ARG A 88 14.08 25.70 -12.43
C ARG A 88 14.14 24.21 -12.83
N LEU A 89 14.63 23.91 -14.03
CA LEU A 89 14.76 22.56 -14.57
C LEU A 89 16.09 21.89 -14.17
N GLU A 90 16.93 22.58 -13.40
CA GLU A 90 18.13 21.98 -12.88
C GLU A 90 17.80 20.86 -11.87
N GLN A 91 18.40 19.68 -12.09
CA GLN A 91 18.28 18.54 -11.18
C GLN A 91 18.83 18.87 -9.80
N ARG A 92 17.99 18.68 -8.77
CA ARG A 92 18.30 19.07 -7.39
C ARG A 92 19.03 18.00 -6.59
N VAL A 93 18.96 16.77 -7.04
CA VAL A 93 19.65 15.63 -6.42
C VAL A 93 20.80 15.17 -7.30
N GLU A 94 21.73 14.45 -6.70
CA GLU A 94 22.84 13.77 -7.37
C GLU A 94 23.07 12.41 -6.73
N GLU A 95 23.63 11.49 -7.49
CA GLU A 95 24.06 10.18 -7.01
C GLU A 95 25.40 10.33 -6.27
N ARG A 96 25.51 9.66 -5.12
CA ARG A 96 26.69 9.63 -4.27
C ARG A 96 26.69 8.33 -3.47
N ASP A 97 27.77 7.56 -3.61
CA ASP A 97 27.98 6.29 -2.92
C ASP A 97 26.81 5.30 -3.07
N GLY A 98 26.16 5.27 -4.24
CA GLY A 98 25.02 4.40 -4.54
C GLY A 98 23.66 4.94 -4.07
N TYR A 99 23.59 6.16 -3.55
CA TYR A 99 22.37 6.79 -3.06
C TYR A 99 22.11 8.16 -3.68
N TRP A 100 20.85 8.58 -3.73
CA TRP A 100 20.48 9.90 -4.25
C TRP A 100 20.32 10.92 -3.12
N VAL A 101 21.13 11.97 -3.15
CA VAL A 101 21.17 13.00 -2.11
C VAL A 101 20.90 14.39 -2.69
N LEU A 102 20.38 15.30 -1.87
CA LEU A 102 20.13 16.68 -2.29
C LEU A 102 21.46 17.43 -2.44
N LYS A 103 21.69 18.07 -3.60
CA LYS A 103 22.87 18.90 -3.84
C LYS A 103 22.91 20.07 -2.86
N GLU A 104 24.10 20.47 -2.47
CA GLU A 104 24.32 21.48 -1.41
C GLU A 104 23.53 22.78 -1.62
N LYS A 105 23.57 23.31 -2.85
CA LYS A 105 22.86 24.55 -3.21
C LYS A 105 21.34 24.52 -3.07
N PHE A 106 20.73 23.33 -2.97
CA PHE A 106 19.27 23.17 -2.83
C PHE A 106 18.86 22.79 -1.40
N ARG A 107 19.78 22.85 -0.43
CA ARG A 107 19.50 22.49 0.97
C ARG A 107 18.92 23.62 1.80
N GLU A 108 18.95 24.86 1.29
CA GLU A 108 18.34 25.98 1.98
C GLU A 108 16.80 25.85 2.03
N GLY A 109 16.20 26.17 3.18
CA GLY A 109 14.73 26.19 3.33
C GLY A 109 14.04 24.82 3.31
N ILE A 110 14.79 23.70 3.34
CA ILE A 110 14.21 22.36 3.34
C ILE A 110 13.47 22.04 4.65
N ASN A 111 12.43 21.21 4.55
CA ASN A 111 11.67 20.78 5.72
C ASN A 111 12.45 19.82 6.64
N PRO A 112 11.97 19.60 7.89
CA PRO A 112 12.63 18.69 8.83
C PRO A 112 12.82 17.26 8.33
N GLN A 113 11.92 16.72 7.49
CA GLN A 113 12.04 15.35 6.99
C GLN A 113 13.18 15.21 5.97
N GLU A 114 13.42 16.23 5.15
CA GLU A 114 14.60 16.28 4.27
C GLU A 114 15.90 16.35 5.07
N LYS A 115 15.91 17.09 6.19
CA LYS A 115 17.06 17.11 7.11
C LYS A 115 17.34 15.73 7.71
N VAL A 116 16.30 14.94 8.00
CA VAL A 116 16.46 13.54 8.48
C VAL A 116 17.11 12.66 7.43
N LYS A 117 16.62 12.72 6.17
CA LYS A 117 17.19 11.96 5.04
C LYS A 117 18.64 12.35 4.77
N PHE A 118 18.93 13.65 4.83
CA PHE A 118 20.28 14.17 4.64
C PHE A 118 21.25 13.75 5.76
N ALA A 119 20.80 13.76 7.02
CA ALA A 119 21.65 13.42 8.16
C ALA A 119 22.10 11.95 8.16
N SER A 120 21.27 11.04 7.64
CA SER A 120 21.63 9.65 7.39
C SER A 120 20.63 9.06 6.40
N GLU A 121 21.14 8.35 5.38
CA GLU A 121 20.34 7.74 4.33
C GLU A 121 19.49 6.59 4.88
N PRO A 122 18.14 6.67 4.83
CA PRO A 122 17.27 5.66 5.43
C PRO A 122 17.47 4.24 4.89
N MET A 123 17.83 4.09 3.61
CA MET A 123 17.99 2.76 3.01
C MET A 123 19.19 1.99 3.56
N LYS A 124 20.16 2.66 4.20
CA LYS A 124 21.31 2.00 4.87
C LYS A 124 20.88 1.02 5.96
N LEU A 125 19.74 1.29 6.63
CA LEU A 125 19.18 0.38 7.64
C LEU A 125 18.86 -1.00 7.05
N PHE A 126 18.60 -1.09 5.75
CA PHE A 126 18.36 -2.35 5.07
C PHE A 126 19.55 -2.80 4.21
N ILE A 127 20.02 -1.94 3.29
CA ILE A 127 21.04 -2.31 2.28
C ILE A 127 22.39 -2.59 2.93
N GLU A 128 22.74 -1.86 4.00
CA GLU A 128 23.98 -2.02 4.75
C GLU A 128 23.76 -2.78 6.08
N ASN A 129 22.62 -3.46 6.24
CA ASN A 129 22.22 -4.17 7.46
C ASN A 129 22.26 -3.34 8.76
N GLY A 130 22.12 -2.02 8.67
CA GLY A 130 22.14 -1.14 9.85
C GLY A 130 21.04 -1.44 10.88
N ILE A 131 19.97 -2.13 10.47
CA ILE A 131 18.88 -2.58 11.36
C ILE A 131 19.36 -3.56 12.44
N ASP A 132 20.39 -4.36 12.18
CA ASP A 132 20.84 -5.40 13.12
C ASP A 132 21.43 -4.77 14.39
N GLU A 133 22.23 -3.72 14.25
CA GLU A 133 22.79 -2.99 15.39
C GLU A 133 21.74 -2.11 16.08
N LEU A 134 20.87 -1.46 15.29
CA LEU A 134 19.77 -0.66 15.85
C LEU A 134 18.83 -1.54 16.69
N ALA A 135 18.55 -2.76 16.25
CA ALA A 135 17.63 -3.69 16.93
C ALA A 135 18.16 -4.24 18.26
N LYS A 136 19.49 -4.26 18.45
CA LYS A 136 20.14 -4.65 19.71
C LYS A 136 20.15 -3.52 20.74
N THR A 137 19.95 -2.27 20.31
CA THR A 137 20.03 -1.10 21.19
C THR A 137 18.72 -0.92 21.97
N PRO A 138 18.75 -0.76 23.31
CA PRO A 138 17.57 -0.47 24.10
C PRO A 138 16.86 0.82 23.63
N LEU A 139 15.52 0.83 23.69
CA LEU A 139 14.72 1.94 23.18
C LEU A 139 15.01 3.25 23.94
N GLU A 140 15.26 3.15 25.25
CA GLU A 140 15.60 4.27 26.12
C GLU A 140 16.92 4.92 25.72
N GLU A 141 17.87 4.14 25.18
CA GLU A 141 19.15 4.65 24.67
C GLU A 141 19.00 5.27 23.29
N ILE A 142 18.24 4.63 22.40
CA ILE A 142 17.88 5.15 21.08
C ILE A 142 17.25 6.54 21.21
N GLU A 143 16.44 6.78 22.23
CA GLU A 143 15.70 8.02 22.40
C GLU A 143 16.53 9.19 22.95
N LYS A 144 17.73 8.93 23.51
CA LYS A 144 18.63 9.97 24.03
C LYS A 144 19.27 10.79 22.91
N LEU A 145 19.56 10.16 21.77
CA LEU A 145 20.20 10.82 20.64
C LEU A 145 19.17 11.10 19.54
N LYS A 146 19.19 12.33 19.01
CA LYS A 146 18.27 12.72 17.93
C LYS A 146 18.43 11.82 16.69
N LEU A 147 19.65 11.42 16.36
CA LEU A 147 19.94 10.64 15.16
C LEU A 147 19.23 9.27 15.19
N THR A 148 19.39 8.53 16.28
CA THR A 148 18.80 7.20 16.49
C THR A 148 17.30 7.28 16.75
N LYS A 149 16.82 8.33 17.42
CA LYS A 149 15.38 8.59 17.53
C LYS A 149 14.73 8.82 16.16
N ASP A 150 15.39 9.56 15.28
CA ASP A 150 14.93 9.74 13.90
C ASP A 150 14.98 8.42 13.11
N ASP A 151 15.88 7.48 13.45
CA ASP A 151 15.87 6.14 12.84
C ASP A 151 14.55 5.43 13.10
N ILE A 152 14.15 5.31 14.37
CA ILE A 152 12.94 4.58 14.74
C ILE A 152 11.65 5.29 14.35
N ASP A 153 11.60 6.62 14.45
CA ASP A 153 10.37 7.39 14.23
C ASP A 153 10.17 7.76 12.75
N VAL A 154 11.24 7.79 11.96
CA VAL A 154 11.22 8.27 10.57
C VAL A 154 11.85 7.27 9.60
N ARG A 155 13.14 6.92 9.76
CA ARG A 155 13.88 6.16 8.73
C ARG A 155 13.40 4.72 8.60
N LEU A 156 12.98 4.08 9.69
CA LEU A 156 12.38 2.74 9.67
C LEU A 156 11.14 2.61 8.77
N LYS A 157 10.48 3.73 8.40
CA LYS A 157 9.36 3.71 7.45
C LYS A 157 9.80 3.36 6.02
N TRP A 158 11.09 3.47 5.69
CA TRP A 158 11.67 2.92 4.45
C TRP A 158 11.79 1.39 4.50
N LEU A 159 11.79 0.79 5.69
CA LEU A 159 11.67 -0.66 5.91
C LEU A 159 10.21 -1.06 6.19
N GLY A 160 9.27 -0.11 6.06
CA GLY A 160 7.85 -0.34 6.28
C GLY A 160 7.44 -0.43 7.75
N LEU A 161 8.29 -0.01 8.69
CA LEU A 161 8.03 -0.03 10.12
C LEU A 161 7.65 1.36 10.63
N PHE A 162 6.59 1.42 11.44
CA PHE A 162 5.98 2.65 11.92
C PHE A 162 5.84 2.58 13.43
N HIS A 163 6.75 3.26 14.14
CA HIS A 163 6.68 3.37 15.60
C HIS A 163 5.35 4.02 16.01
N ARG A 164 4.63 3.36 16.91
CA ARG A 164 3.35 3.82 17.46
C ARG A 164 3.52 4.64 18.75
N ARG A 165 4.60 5.43 18.83
CA ARG A 165 5.05 6.23 19.98
C ARG A 165 3.95 6.72 20.94
N LYS A 166 2.91 7.39 20.42
CA LYS A 166 1.86 8.00 21.25
C LYS A 166 0.84 7.01 21.80
N HIS A 167 0.44 6.02 21.01
CA HIS A 167 -0.75 5.19 21.29
C HIS A 167 -0.41 3.75 21.64
N HIS A 168 0.80 3.31 21.32
CA HIS A 168 1.30 1.98 21.61
C HIS A 168 2.84 2.03 21.64
N TYR A 169 3.38 2.62 22.69
CA TYR A 169 4.81 2.93 22.82
C TYR A 169 5.67 1.67 22.68
N GLY A 170 6.82 1.79 22.01
CA GLY A 170 7.76 0.69 21.76
C GLY A 170 7.28 -0.35 20.74
N ARG A 171 6.03 -0.25 20.26
CA ARG A 171 5.48 -1.15 19.23
C ARG A 171 5.46 -0.51 17.85
N PHE A 172 5.60 -1.36 16.85
CA PHE A 172 5.63 -0.99 15.45
C PHE A 172 4.45 -1.62 14.72
N MET A 173 3.82 -0.82 13.86
CA MET A 173 3.05 -1.37 12.74
C MET A 173 4.02 -1.62 11.59
N MET A 174 3.89 -2.76 10.92
CA MET A 174 4.67 -3.08 9.73
C MET A 174 3.75 -3.18 8.51
N ARG A 175 4.09 -2.51 7.41
CA ARG A 175 3.32 -2.48 6.16
C ARG A 175 4.14 -3.08 5.02
N LEU A 176 3.48 -3.88 4.19
CA LEU A 176 4.11 -4.61 3.09
C LEU A 176 4.15 -3.83 1.76
N LYS A 177 4.81 -4.41 0.77
CA LYS A 177 4.46 -4.29 -0.65
C LYS A 177 3.71 -5.54 -1.05
N LEU A 178 2.55 -5.34 -1.66
CA LEU A 178 1.62 -6.40 -2.04
C LEU A 178 0.92 -5.99 -3.34
N PRO A 179 1.64 -6.05 -4.49
CA PRO A 179 1.09 -5.59 -5.75
C PRO A 179 -0.21 -6.33 -6.08
N ASN A 180 -1.22 -5.59 -6.54
CA ASN A 180 -2.54 -6.13 -6.86
C ASN A 180 -3.32 -6.73 -5.68
N GLY A 181 -2.82 -6.61 -4.45
CA GLY A 181 -3.45 -7.15 -3.24
C GLY A 181 -3.46 -8.67 -3.12
N VAL A 182 -2.68 -9.39 -3.92
CA VAL A 182 -2.66 -10.85 -3.95
C VAL A 182 -1.77 -11.39 -2.81
N THR A 183 -2.30 -12.33 -2.01
CA THR A 183 -1.52 -13.09 -1.03
C THR A 183 -1.68 -14.59 -1.22
N THR A 184 -0.69 -15.36 -0.76
CA THR A 184 -0.80 -16.81 -0.63
C THR A 184 -1.19 -17.20 0.80
N SER A 185 -1.75 -18.40 0.96
CA SER A 185 -2.10 -18.91 2.29
C SER A 185 -0.88 -19.09 3.21
N ALA A 186 0.30 -19.38 2.65
CA ALA A 186 1.56 -19.47 3.40
C ALA A 186 1.98 -18.10 3.95
N GLN A 187 1.91 -17.06 3.12
CA GLN A 187 2.18 -15.68 3.52
C GLN A 187 1.22 -15.22 4.63
N THR A 188 -0.08 -15.46 4.46
CA THR A 188 -1.08 -15.12 5.49
C THR A 188 -0.82 -15.84 6.82
N ARG A 189 -0.47 -17.13 6.78
CA ARG A 189 -0.12 -17.90 7.99
C ARG A 189 1.15 -17.39 8.67
N TYR A 190 2.16 -16.98 7.90
CA TYR A 190 3.37 -16.35 8.44
C TYR A 190 3.05 -15.02 9.14
N LEU A 191 2.29 -14.14 8.49
CA LEU A 191 1.87 -12.87 9.12
C LEU A 191 1.05 -13.13 10.40
N ALA A 192 0.18 -14.14 10.38
CA ALA A 192 -0.57 -14.57 11.55
C ALA A 192 0.33 -15.11 12.68
N SER A 193 1.41 -15.84 12.38
CA SER A 193 2.35 -16.30 13.41
C SER A 193 3.15 -15.16 14.01
N VAL A 194 3.53 -14.16 13.22
CA VAL A 194 4.23 -12.97 13.73
C VAL A 194 3.35 -12.23 14.74
N ILE A 195 2.10 -11.90 14.37
CA ILE A 195 1.22 -11.16 15.29
C ILE A 195 0.79 -11.97 16.51
N ARG A 196 0.68 -13.31 16.38
CA ARG A 196 0.34 -14.20 17.50
C ARG A 196 1.36 -14.11 18.63
N LYS A 197 2.64 -13.85 18.33
CA LYS A 197 3.70 -13.66 19.33
C LYS A 197 3.40 -12.50 20.29
N TYR A 198 2.61 -11.52 19.85
CA TYR A 198 2.37 -10.29 20.60
C TYR A 198 1.04 -10.26 21.36
N GLY A 199 0.27 -11.36 21.37
CA GLY A 199 -0.94 -11.47 22.19
C GLY A 199 -1.95 -10.34 21.92
N GLU A 200 -2.36 -9.64 22.98
CA GLU A 200 -3.29 -8.51 22.91
C GLU A 200 -2.75 -7.31 22.12
N ASP A 201 -1.44 -7.19 21.97
CA ASP A 201 -0.79 -6.15 21.18
C ASP A 201 -0.79 -6.47 19.67
N GLY A 202 -1.10 -7.71 19.31
CA GLY A 202 -1.02 -8.27 17.97
C GLY A 202 -2.36 -8.29 17.25
N CYS A 203 -2.45 -7.60 16.11
CA CYS A 203 -3.53 -7.76 15.15
C CYS A 203 -3.06 -7.40 13.74
N ALA A 204 -3.93 -7.56 12.74
CA ALA A 204 -3.66 -7.19 11.36
C ALA A 204 -4.85 -6.49 10.71
N ASP A 205 -4.57 -5.63 9.73
CA ASP A 205 -5.57 -4.86 8.99
C ASP A 205 -5.32 -4.92 7.48
N VAL A 206 -6.41 -4.95 6.72
CA VAL A 206 -6.41 -4.64 5.29
C VAL A 206 -6.51 -3.14 5.11
N THR A 207 -5.67 -2.57 4.26
CA THR A 207 -5.65 -1.12 3.99
C THR A 207 -6.44 -0.75 2.73
N THR A 208 -6.76 0.54 2.59
CA THR A 208 -7.40 1.12 1.39
C THR A 208 -6.56 1.03 0.10
N ARG A 209 -5.31 0.55 0.18
CA ARG A 209 -4.49 0.20 -0.99
C ARG A 209 -4.32 -1.30 -1.14
N GLN A 210 -5.35 -2.08 -0.78
CA GLN A 210 -5.40 -3.55 -0.88
C GLN A 210 -4.13 -4.22 -0.35
N ASN A 211 -3.70 -3.84 0.85
CA ASN A 211 -2.40 -4.24 1.41
C ASN A 211 -2.53 -4.65 2.87
N TRP A 212 -1.56 -5.42 3.38
CA TRP A 212 -1.49 -5.85 4.78
C TRP A 212 -0.73 -4.87 5.66
N GLN A 213 -1.24 -4.72 6.88
CA GLN A 213 -0.51 -4.19 8.02
C GLN A 213 -0.58 -5.16 9.19
N ILE A 214 0.55 -5.45 9.80
CA ILE A 214 0.62 -6.20 11.06
C ILE A 214 1.02 -5.26 12.20
N ARG A 215 0.59 -5.56 13.43
CA ARG A 215 0.83 -4.74 14.63
C ARG A 215 1.44 -5.57 15.76
N GLY A 216 1.98 -4.86 16.76
CA GLY A 216 2.57 -5.47 17.96
C GLY A 216 4.07 -5.69 17.90
N VAL A 217 4.70 -5.49 16.72
CA VAL A 217 6.13 -5.73 16.48
C VAL A 217 6.99 -4.95 17.47
N VAL A 218 7.98 -5.60 18.07
CA VAL A 218 9.03 -4.96 18.87
C VAL A 218 10.31 -4.84 18.06
N LEU A 219 11.12 -3.81 18.32
CA LEU A 219 12.32 -3.54 17.54
C LEU A 219 13.33 -4.71 17.48
N PRO A 220 13.61 -5.45 18.59
CA PRO A 220 14.55 -6.57 18.56
C PRO A 220 14.14 -7.72 17.62
N ASP A 221 12.85 -7.87 17.33
CA ASP A 221 12.33 -8.93 16.47
C ASP A 221 12.42 -8.57 14.97
N VAL A 222 12.71 -7.32 14.63
CA VAL A 222 12.67 -6.83 13.24
C VAL A 222 13.60 -7.60 12.30
N PRO A 223 14.88 -7.85 12.63
CA PRO A 223 15.77 -8.60 11.74
C PRO A 223 15.21 -9.98 11.36
N GLU A 224 14.64 -10.69 12.32
CA GLU A 224 14.08 -12.02 12.09
C GLU A 224 12.79 -11.96 11.26
N ILE A 225 11.93 -10.96 11.52
CA ILE A 225 10.72 -10.76 10.74
C ILE A 225 11.06 -10.43 9.27
N LEU A 226 12.09 -9.63 9.01
CA LEU A 226 12.54 -9.32 7.66
C LEU A 226 13.02 -10.57 6.90
N LYS A 227 13.76 -11.47 7.58
CA LYS A 227 14.17 -12.76 7.01
C LYS A 227 12.96 -13.64 6.70
N GLY A 228 12.08 -13.84 7.67
CA GLY A 228 10.88 -14.68 7.47
C GLY A 228 9.93 -14.13 6.40
N LEU A 229 9.85 -12.79 6.24
CA LEU A 229 9.12 -12.19 5.12
C LEU A 229 9.75 -12.59 3.77
N ALA A 230 11.08 -12.48 3.65
CA ALA A 230 11.78 -12.83 2.43
C ALA A 230 11.62 -14.33 2.09
N GLU A 231 11.67 -15.22 3.09
CA GLU A 231 11.46 -16.67 2.92
C GLU A 231 10.09 -17.02 2.31
N VAL A 232 9.05 -16.26 2.65
CA VAL A 232 7.70 -16.45 2.07
C VAL A 232 7.43 -15.56 0.85
N GLY A 233 8.46 -14.89 0.31
CA GLY A 233 8.36 -14.05 -0.89
C GLY A 233 7.65 -12.71 -0.67
N LEU A 234 7.69 -12.15 0.55
CA LEU A 234 7.17 -10.82 0.89
C LEU A 234 8.30 -9.81 1.11
N THR A 235 7.96 -8.53 0.98
CA THR A 235 8.84 -7.42 1.39
C THR A 235 8.03 -6.29 2.01
N SER A 236 8.63 -5.55 2.94
CA SER A 236 8.06 -4.34 3.55
C SER A 236 8.68 -3.04 3.03
N LEU A 237 9.64 -3.16 2.12
CA LEU A 237 10.44 -2.04 1.65
C LEU A 237 9.59 -0.91 1.09
N GLN A 238 10.00 0.30 1.45
CA GLN A 238 9.57 1.56 0.87
C GLN A 238 8.06 1.81 0.97
N SER A 239 7.38 1.19 1.95
CA SER A 239 5.91 1.25 2.08
C SER A 239 5.41 2.49 2.85
N GLY A 240 6.33 3.25 3.44
CA GLY A 240 6.09 4.48 4.18
C GLY A 240 6.72 5.73 3.56
N MET A 241 6.76 6.81 4.34
CA MET A 241 7.45 8.07 4.05
C MET A 241 7.44 8.53 2.59
N ASP A 242 8.58 8.95 2.06
CA ASP A 242 8.74 9.61 0.77
C ASP A 242 9.19 8.60 -0.27
N ASN A 243 8.32 7.61 -0.47
CA ASN A 243 8.51 6.48 -1.36
C ASN A 243 7.25 6.23 -2.20
N VAL A 244 7.43 5.40 -3.22
CA VAL A 244 6.32 4.82 -3.98
C VAL A 244 5.55 3.81 -3.13
N ARG A 245 4.23 4.01 -3.06
CA ARG A 245 3.30 3.20 -2.27
C ARG A 245 2.91 1.91 -2.98
N ASN A 246 1.99 1.14 -2.39
CA ASN A 246 1.57 -0.12 -2.97
C ASN A 246 0.99 0.08 -4.38
N PRO A 247 1.49 -0.64 -5.41
CA PRO A 247 0.88 -0.64 -6.74
C PRO A 247 -0.48 -1.32 -6.68
N VAL A 248 -1.54 -0.54 -6.94
CA VAL A 248 -2.92 -1.03 -6.92
C VAL A 248 -3.30 -1.54 -8.32
N GLY A 249 -4.05 -2.64 -8.39
CA GLY A 249 -4.61 -3.18 -9.63
C GLY A 249 -6.01 -3.76 -9.43
N ASN A 250 -6.60 -4.29 -10.50
CA ASN A 250 -7.94 -4.86 -10.50
C ASN A 250 -8.00 -6.03 -9.50
N PRO A 251 -8.88 -6.01 -8.49
CA PRO A 251 -9.04 -7.15 -7.56
C PRO A 251 -9.54 -8.43 -8.26
N LEU A 252 -10.12 -8.32 -9.45
CA LEU A 252 -10.62 -9.43 -10.24
C LEU A 252 -9.71 -9.81 -11.42
N ALA A 253 -8.45 -9.36 -11.41
CA ALA A 253 -7.49 -9.59 -12.48
C ALA A 253 -7.25 -11.10 -12.75
N GLY A 254 -7.41 -11.50 -14.01
CA GLY A 254 -7.23 -12.86 -14.52
C GLY A 254 -8.36 -13.83 -14.19
N ILE A 255 -9.47 -13.36 -13.61
CA ILE A 255 -10.61 -14.21 -13.22
C ILE A 255 -11.97 -13.65 -13.65
N ASP A 256 -12.09 -12.35 -13.88
CA ASP A 256 -13.33 -11.73 -14.34
C ASP A 256 -13.49 -11.86 -15.87
N PRO A 257 -14.58 -12.47 -16.38
CA PRO A 257 -14.85 -12.54 -17.82
C PRO A 257 -14.98 -11.18 -18.51
N LEU A 258 -15.18 -10.10 -17.76
CA LEU A 258 -15.35 -8.73 -18.27
C LEU A 258 -14.13 -7.84 -18.05
N GLU A 259 -13.00 -8.41 -17.59
CA GLU A 259 -11.78 -7.63 -17.42
C GLU A 259 -11.28 -7.08 -18.77
N ILE A 260 -10.71 -5.88 -18.73
CA ILE A 260 -10.07 -5.26 -19.90
C ILE A 260 -8.70 -5.93 -20.12
N ILE A 261 -7.94 -6.07 -19.03
CA ILE A 261 -6.60 -6.66 -19.03
C ILE A 261 -6.24 -7.13 -17.63
N ASP A 262 -5.51 -8.24 -17.53
CA ASP A 262 -4.92 -8.68 -16.26
C ASP A 262 -3.85 -7.68 -15.80
N THR A 263 -4.06 -7.05 -14.63
CA THR A 263 -3.19 -6.03 -14.07
C THR A 263 -2.01 -6.58 -13.26
N ARG A 264 -2.01 -7.89 -12.95
CA ARG A 264 -0.99 -8.52 -12.09
C ARG A 264 0.43 -8.41 -12.68
N PRO A 265 0.67 -8.67 -13.98
CA PRO A 265 2.01 -8.53 -14.56
C PRO A 265 2.59 -7.12 -14.38
N TYR A 266 1.80 -6.09 -14.64
CA TYR A 266 2.24 -4.69 -14.57
C TYR A 266 2.50 -4.23 -13.13
N THR A 267 1.59 -4.53 -12.21
CA THR A 267 1.76 -4.17 -10.80
C THR A 267 2.91 -4.94 -10.14
N ASN A 268 3.15 -6.20 -10.56
CA ASN A 268 4.31 -6.99 -10.15
C ASN A 268 5.61 -6.35 -10.62
N LEU A 269 5.70 -5.99 -11.92
CA LEU A 269 6.86 -5.27 -12.47
C LEU A 269 7.09 -3.93 -11.75
N LEU A 270 6.03 -3.17 -11.46
CA LEU A 270 6.14 -1.92 -10.71
C LEU A 270 6.74 -2.17 -9.32
N SER A 271 6.22 -3.15 -8.57
CA SER A 271 6.75 -3.49 -7.24
C SER A 271 8.20 -3.96 -7.29
N GLN A 272 8.55 -4.78 -8.29
CA GLN A 272 9.91 -5.27 -8.52
C GLN A 272 10.86 -4.12 -8.84
N PHE A 273 10.47 -3.19 -9.73
CA PHE A 273 11.24 -1.99 -10.04
C PHE A 273 11.43 -1.11 -8.79
N ILE A 274 10.35 -0.79 -8.07
CA ILE A 274 10.37 0.07 -6.87
C ILE A 274 11.31 -0.53 -5.81
N THR A 275 11.27 -1.85 -5.62
CA THR A 275 12.05 -2.51 -4.55
C THR A 275 13.34 -3.13 -5.05
N ALA A 276 13.73 -2.94 -6.32
CA ALA A 276 14.84 -3.62 -6.98
C ALA A 276 14.86 -5.14 -6.73
N ASN A 277 13.71 -5.79 -6.91
CA ASN A 277 13.47 -7.19 -6.55
C ASN A 277 13.73 -7.46 -5.05
N SER A 278 13.08 -6.67 -4.19
CA SER A 278 13.18 -6.76 -2.72
C SER A 278 14.57 -6.46 -2.11
N ARG A 279 15.52 -5.92 -2.88
CA ARG A 279 16.87 -5.51 -2.39
C ARG A 279 16.96 -4.04 -1.97
N GLY A 280 15.99 -3.22 -2.37
CA GLY A 280 15.99 -1.77 -2.21
C GLY A 280 16.51 -1.06 -3.46
N ASN A 281 15.74 -0.07 -3.95
CA ASN A 281 16.09 0.74 -5.12
C ASN A 281 16.34 2.19 -4.68
N SER A 282 17.60 2.60 -4.54
CA SER A 282 17.96 3.95 -4.13
C SER A 282 17.54 5.04 -5.13
N ASP A 283 17.30 4.68 -6.40
CA ASP A 283 16.89 5.64 -7.44
C ASP A 283 15.55 6.31 -7.14
N VAL A 284 14.67 5.65 -6.37
CA VAL A 284 13.29 6.06 -6.12
C VAL A 284 12.93 6.14 -4.63
N THR A 285 13.93 6.17 -3.74
CA THR A 285 13.71 6.24 -2.27
C THR A 285 13.81 7.64 -1.67
N ASN A 286 14.38 8.60 -2.40
CA ASN A 286 14.49 9.99 -1.95
C ASN A 286 13.57 10.92 -2.74
N LEU A 287 12.27 10.60 -2.76
CA LEU A 287 11.27 11.48 -3.36
C LEU A 287 11.00 12.70 -2.45
N PRO A 288 10.45 13.81 -2.97
CA PRO A 288 10.02 14.94 -2.16
C PRO A 288 8.82 14.59 -1.24
N ARG A 289 7.97 13.66 -1.68
CA ARG A 289 6.78 13.18 -0.95
C ARG A 289 6.42 11.75 -1.35
N LYS A 290 5.38 11.24 -0.69
CA LYS A 290 4.72 9.97 -1.04
C LYS A 290 4.23 10.02 -2.49
N TRP A 291 4.21 8.87 -3.14
CA TRP A 291 3.71 8.78 -4.51
C TRP A 291 2.96 7.45 -4.73
N ASN A 292 1.75 7.51 -5.25
CA ASN A 292 0.81 6.40 -5.38
C ASN A 292 0.64 6.02 -6.85
N VAL A 293 0.62 4.73 -7.16
CA VAL A 293 0.47 4.21 -8.52
C VAL A 293 -0.61 3.16 -8.60
N CYS A 294 -1.37 3.16 -9.70
CA CYS A 294 -2.30 2.09 -10.03
C CYS A 294 -2.30 1.76 -11.53
N VAL A 295 -2.65 0.51 -11.85
CA VAL A 295 -2.85 0.04 -13.22
C VAL A 295 -4.31 -0.39 -13.35
N VAL A 296 -5.04 0.20 -14.28
CA VAL A 296 -6.47 -0.09 -14.48
C VAL A 296 -6.63 -1.29 -15.41
N GLY A 297 -7.50 -2.21 -15.02
CA GLY A 297 -7.91 -3.36 -15.84
C GLY A 297 -9.38 -3.69 -15.76
N SER A 298 -10.20 -2.89 -15.07
CA SER A 298 -11.65 -3.05 -15.04
C SER A 298 -12.40 -1.85 -15.63
N HIS A 299 -13.61 -2.10 -16.11
CA HIS A 299 -14.54 -1.05 -16.52
C HIS A 299 -15.05 -0.25 -15.32
N ASP A 300 -15.13 -0.89 -14.14
CA ASP A 300 -15.59 -0.31 -12.88
C ASP A 300 -14.62 0.72 -12.28
N LEU A 301 -13.35 0.71 -12.71
CA LEU A 301 -12.27 1.55 -12.17
C LEU A 301 -12.03 1.32 -10.67
N TYR A 302 -12.05 0.05 -10.22
CA TYR A 302 -11.81 -0.36 -8.82
C TYR A 302 -10.49 0.17 -8.26
N GLU A 303 -9.54 0.48 -9.14
CA GLU A 303 -8.20 0.94 -8.81
C GLU A 303 -8.14 2.44 -8.47
N HIS A 304 -9.27 3.14 -8.64
CA HIS A 304 -9.43 4.58 -8.39
C HIS A 304 -8.35 5.44 -9.08
N PRO A 305 -8.27 5.42 -10.43
CA PRO A 305 -7.21 6.11 -11.17
C PRO A 305 -7.18 7.62 -10.92
N HIS A 306 -8.34 8.23 -10.70
CA HIS A 306 -8.48 9.66 -10.44
C HIS A 306 -7.75 10.17 -9.18
N ILE A 307 -7.34 9.31 -8.24
CA ILE A 307 -6.67 9.74 -6.99
C ILE A 307 -5.26 9.17 -6.82
N ASN A 308 -4.67 8.64 -7.89
CA ASN A 308 -3.28 8.18 -7.90
C ASN A 308 -2.36 9.23 -8.54
N ASP A 309 -1.12 9.27 -8.08
CA ASP A 309 -0.11 10.18 -8.60
C ASP A 309 0.31 9.78 -10.03
N LEU A 310 0.23 8.49 -10.37
CA LEU A 310 0.22 7.96 -11.74
C LEU A 310 -0.83 6.85 -11.86
N ALA A 311 -1.66 6.96 -12.89
CA ALA A 311 -2.58 5.90 -13.28
C ALA A 311 -2.38 5.52 -14.75
N TYR A 312 -2.28 4.21 -14.99
CA TYR A 312 -2.22 3.63 -16.32
C TYR A 312 -3.63 3.26 -16.77
N MET A 313 -4.17 3.97 -17.75
CA MET A 313 -5.50 3.76 -18.32
C MET A 313 -5.39 2.94 -19.61
N PRO A 314 -5.92 1.70 -19.68
CA PRO A 314 -5.74 0.83 -20.85
C PRO A 314 -6.34 1.48 -22.10
N ALA A 315 -5.56 1.54 -23.18
CA ALA A 315 -5.96 2.18 -24.42
C ALA A 315 -5.21 1.61 -25.63
N THR A 316 -5.92 1.46 -26.75
CA THR A 316 -5.31 1.11 -28.05
C THR A 316 -4.94 2.38 -28.81
N LYS A 317 -3.71 2.48 -29.30
CA LYS A 317 -3.25 3.55 -30.19
C LYS A 317 -2.58 2.94 -31.41
N ASN A 318 -3.04 3.33 -32.61
CA ASN A 318 -2.50 2.84 -33.88
C ASN A 318 -2.40 1.30 -33.97
N GLY A 319 -3.44 0.60 -33.48
CA GLY A 319 -3.49 -0.87 -33.48
C GLY A 319 -2.63 -1.57 -32.42
N ARG A 320 -1.94 -0.83 -31.53
CA ARG A 320 -1.14 -1.38 -30.43
C ARG A 320 -1.81 -1.14 -29.09
N PHE A 321 -1.80 -2.15 -28.21
CA PHE A 321 -2.24 -2.04 -26.84
C PHE A 321 -1.20 -1.29 -25.98
N GLY A 322 -1.68 -0.50 -25.03
CA GLY A 322 -0.86 0.27 -24.12
C GLY A 322 -1.70 1.05 -23.12
N PHE A 323 -1.16 2.15 -22.62
CA PHE A 323 -1.80 2.95 -21.57
C PHE A 323 -1.73 4.44 -21.87
N ASN A 324 -2.87 5.11 -21.81
CA ASN A 324 -2.91 6.55 -21.57
C ASN A 324 -2.52 6.83 -20.11
N LEU A 325 -1.88 7.96 -19.84
CA LEU A 325 -1.37 8.29 -18.51
C LEU A 325 -2.14 9.44 -17.87
N LEU A 326 -2.61 9.22 -16.64
CA LEU A 326 -3.10 10.28 -15.76
C LEU A 326 -2.06 10.54 -14.66
N VAL A 327 -1.88 11.79 -14.25
CA VAL A 327 -0.88 12.18 -13.26
C VAL A 327 -1.40 13.18 -12.22
N GLY A 328 -0.81 13.11 -11.02
CA GLY A 328 -0.95 14.15 -9.98
C GLY A 328 -2.22 14.08 -9.12
N GLY A 329 -2.95 12.96 -9.14
CA GLY A 329 -4.09 12.75 -8.25
C GLY A 329 -3.62 12.52 -6.80
N PHE A 330 -4.20 13.24 -5.84
CA PHE A 330 -3.82 13.11 -4.43
C PHE A 330 -4.86 13.63 -3.45
N PHE A 331 -4.77 13.12 -2.20
CA PHE A 331 -5.44 13.67 -1.03
C PHE A 331 -4.45 14.15 0.03
N SER A 332 -4.74 15.33 0.60
CA SER A 332 -4.06 15.92 1.74
C SER A 332 -5.06 16.74 2.58
N PRO A 333 -4.73 17.08 3.83
CA PRO A 333 -5.58 17.96 4.64
C PRO A 333 -5.81 19.35 4.03
N ARG A 334 -4.90 19.82 3.17
CA ARG A 334 -4.97 21.17 2.57
C ARG A 334 -5.69 21.20 1.23
N ARG A 335 -5.50 20.17 0.42
CA ARG A 335 -5.98 20.08 -0.96
C ARG A 335 -6.20 18.62 -1.35
N CYS A 336 -7.27 18.41 -2.09
CA CYS A 336 -7.53 17.21 -2.87
C CYS A 336 -7.56 17.62 -4.34
N ALA A 337 -7.00 16.80 -5.22
CA ALA A 337 -7.07 17.01 -6.65
C ALA A 337 -7.17 15.65 -7.35
N GLU A 338 -7.97 15.60 -8.40
CA GLU A 338 -7.99 14.45 -9.29
C GLU A 338 -6.80 14.47 -10.24
N ALA A 339 -6.38 13.29 -10.69
CA ALA A 339 -5.35 13.11 -11.69
C ALA A 339 -5.80 13.70 -13.02
N ILE A 340 -4.89 14.38 -13.72
CA ILE A 340 -5.14 14.99 -15.02
C ILE A 340 -4.43 14.20 -16.12
N PRO A 341 -4.92 14.23 -17.37
CA PRO A 341 -4.20 13.63 -18.49
C PRO A 341 -2.82 14.26 -18.65
N LEU A 342 -1.80 13.41 -18.79
CA LEU A 342 -0.44 13.84 -19.17
C LEU A 342 -0.34 14.16 -20.68
N ASP A 343 -1.38 13.85 -21.44
CA ASP A 343 -1.37 13.81 -22.92
C ASP A 343 -0.27 12.87 -23.47
N ALA A 344 -0.12 11.72 -22.79
CA ALA A 344 0.85 10.71 -23.13
C ALA A 344 0.18 9.33 -23.24
N TRP A 345 0.64 8.55 -24.22
CA TRP A 345 0.35 7.13 -24.37
C TRP A 345 1.67 6.37 -24.45
N VAL A 346 1.76 5.23 -23.78
CA VAL A 346 2.90 4.32 -23.82
C VAL A 346 2.46 2.93 -24.20
N ALA A 347 3.32 2.17 -24.88
CA ALA A 347 3.07 0.76 -25.11
C ALA A 347 3.16 -0.02 -23.78
N ALA A 348 2.57 -1.20 -23.72
CA ALA A 348 2.48 -1.97 -22.48
C ALA A 348 3.86 -2.36 -21.88
N ASP A 349 4.85 -2.58 -22.75
CA ASP A 349 6.25 -2.84 -22.42
C ASP A 349 6.98 -1.60 -21.82
N ASP A 350 6.49 -0.40 -22.12
CA ASP A 350 7.02 0.87 -21.60
C ASP A 350 6.46 1.25 -20.21
N THR A 351 5.71 0.35 -19.55
CA THR A 351 5.14 0.58 -18.21
C THR A 351 6.21 1.03 -17.20
N ILE A 352 7.35 0.31 -17.13
CA ILE A 352 8.44 0.65 -16.19
C ILE A 352 9.28 1.82 -16.67
N PRO A 353 9.72 1.90 -17.95
CA PRO A 353 10.40 3.08 -18.48
C PRO A 353 9.69 4.40 -18.14
N VAL A 354 8.37 4.50 -18.34
CA VAL A 354 7.65 5.74 -18.03
C VAL A 354 7.48 5.97 -16.53
N CYS A 355 7.28 4.91 -15.73
CA CYS A 355 7.25 5.04 -14.27
C CYS A 355 8.55 5.67 -13.75
N LYS A 356 9.69 5.16 -14.23
CA LYS A 356 11.02 5.67 -13.91
C LYS A 356 11.16 7.13 -14.31
N ALA A 357 10.82 7.48 -15.56
CA ALA A 357 10.94 8.86 -16.05
C ALA A 357 10.12 9.86 -15.21
N VAL A 358 8.87 9.50 -14.87
CA VAL A 358 8.00 10.36 -14.02
C VAL A 358 8.57 10.50 -12.61
N LEU A 359 9.08 9.42 -12.02
CA LEU A 359 9.68 9.45 -10.69
C LEU A 359 10.99 10.22 -10.66
N GLU A 360 11.83 10.10 -11.68
CA GLU A 360 13.08 10.88 -11.82
C GLU A 360 12.76 12.37 -11.94
N ALA A 361 11.81 12.75 -12.80
CA ALA A 361 11.36 14.13 -12.89
C ALA A 361 10.83 14.66 -11.54
N TYR A 362 10.05 13.85 -10.81
CA TYR A 362 9.53 14.23 -9.50
C TYR A 362 10.64 14.34 -8.44
N ARG A 363 11.58 13.40 -8.42
CA ARG A 363 12.75 13.38 -7.53
C ARG A 363 13.66 14.59 -7.75
N ASP A 364 13.96 14.86 -9.02
CA ASP A 364 14.93 15.85 -9.46
C ASP A 364 14.40 17.27 -9.32
N LEU A 365 13.11 17.48 -9.60
CA LEU A 365 12.54 18.82 -9.73
C LEU A 365 11.52 19.15 -8.64
N GLY A 366 11.03 18.19 -7.86
CA GLY A 366 9.98 18.44 -6.86
C GLY A 366 10.40 19.42 -5.76
N THR A 367 9.42 20.10 -5.19
CA THR A 367 9.60 21.03 -4.06
C THR A 367 9.87 20.26 -2.78
N ARG A 368 10.83 20.74 -1.99
CA ARG A 368 11.29 20.10 -0.74
C ARG A 368 11.15 21.01 0.49
N GLY A 369 10.37 22.09 0.34
CA GLY A 369 10.02 23.02 1.42
C GLY A 369 8.81 22.51 2.21
N ASN A 370 7.77 23.32 2.34
CA ASN A 370 6.56 23.00 3.09
C ASN A 370 5.92 21.67 2.63
N ARG A 371 5.88 20.67 3.52
CA ARG A 371 5.36 19.31 3.30
C ARG A 371 3.93 19.23 2.75
N GLN A 372 3.11 20.26 2.93
CA GLN A 372 1.75 20.33 2.37
C GLN A 372 1.72 20.78 0.89
N LYS A 373 2.88 21.12 0.32
CA LYS A 373 3.08 21.61 -1.04
C LYS A 373 4.25 20.89 -1.77
N ASN A 374 4.73 19.78 -1.22
CA ASN A 374 5.80 18.96 -1.81
C ASN A 374 5.24 17.80 -2.62
#